data_AF-A0A2E6TMC2-F1
#
_entry.id   AF-A0A2E6TMC2-F1
#
_cell.length_a   1.000
_cell.length_b   1.000
_cell.length_c   1.000
_cell.angle_alpha   90.00
_cell.angle_beta   90.00
_cell.angle_gamma   90.00
#
_symmetry.space_group_name_H-M   'P 1'
#
loop_
_entity.id
_entity.type
_entity.pdbx_description
1 polymer ?
#
loop_
_entity_poly.entity_id
_entity_poly.type
_entity_poly.pdbx_seq_one_letter_code
_entity_poly.pdbx_strand_id
1 'polypeptide(L)' 'IFGLGGYVWIKCKLDPADGFRLDPTIALIMFAFFLLGFTGIFDGYGTIANFCHAGGLIVGIAWGYASAYKWNRG' A
#
# COMPACT_ATOMS: atom_id res chain seq x y z
N ILE A 1 3.31 3.00 -7.24
CA ILE A 1 3.86 2.83 -5.87
C ILE A 1 2.82 2.27 -4.92
N PHE A 2 1.69 2.96 -4.72
CA PHE A 2 0.66 2.55 -3.75
C PHE A 2 0.13 1.11 -3.90
N GLY A 3 -0.03 0.60 -5.12
CA GLY A 3 -0.43 -0.80 -5.31
C GLY A 3 0.61 -1.82 -4.86
N LEU A 4 1.86 -1.66 -5.29
CA LEU A 4 2.95 -2.53 -4.81
C LEU A 4 3.17 -2.38 -3.31
N GLY A 5 3.16 -1.14 -2.80
CA GLY A 5 3.31 -0.86 -1.38
C GLY A 5 2.21 -1.50 -0.54
N GLY A 6 0.95 -1.43 -0.99
CA GLY A 6 -0.18 -2.10 -0.36
C GLY A 6 -0.05 -3.63 -0.36
N TYR A 7 0.37 -4.21 -1.49
CA TYR A 7 0.62 -5.65 -1.63
C TYR A 7 1.70 -6.13 -0.65
N VAL A 8 2.87 -5.48 -0.65
CA VAL A 8 3.98 -5.84 0.23
C VAL A 8 3.60 -5.62 1.69
N TRP A 9 2.94 -4.51 2.02
CA TRP A 9 2.53 -4.21 3.40
C TRP A 9 1.60 -5.28 3.99
N ILE A 10 0.61 -5.76 3.22
CA ILE A 10 -0.30 -6.80 3.72
C ILE A 10 0.38 -8.17 3.77
N LYS A 11 1.25 -8.50 2.81
CA LYS A 11 2.01 -9.77 2.80
C LYS A 11 2.98 -9.86 3.98
N CYS A 12 3.70 -8.79 4.30
CA CYS A 12 4.56 -8.76 5.50
C CYS A 12 3.80 -9.08 6.81
N LYS A 13 2.48 -8.83 6.86
CA LYS A 13 1.64 -9.08 8.04
C LYS A 13 0.97 -10.45 8.04
N LEU A 14 0.46 -10.88 6.89
CA LEU A 14 -0.37 -12.08 6.77
C LEU A 14 0.39 -13.31 6.30
N ASP A 15 1.55 -13.13 5.68
CA ASP A 15 2.39 -14.20 5.16
C ASP A 15 3.88 -13.80 5.23
N PRO A 16 4.46 -13.77 6.44
CA PRO A 16 5.86 -13.39 6.64
C PRO A 16 6.84 -14.42 6.06
N ALA A 17 6.38 -15.65 5.75
CA ALA A 17 7.20 -16.70 5.15
C ALA A 17 7.64 -16.36 3.73
N ASP A 18 6.88 -15.51 3.02
CA ASP A 18 7.22 -15.00 1.68
C ASP A 18 8.48 -14.11 1.65
N GLY A 19 9.05 -13.79 2.82
CA GLY A 19 10.35 -13.11 2.92
C GLY A 19 10.34 -11.61 2.60
N PHE A 20 9.17 -11.05 2.28
CA PHE A 20 9.02 -9.61 2.12
C PHE A 20 9.37 -8.87 3.40
N ARG A 21 10.09 -7.75 3.25
CA ARG A 21 10.41 -6.83 4.34
C ARG A 21 10.02 -5.44 3.90
N LEU A 22 9.24 -4.78 4.75
CA LEU A 22 8.91 -3.39 4.58
C LEU A 22 9.27 -2.67 5.87
N ASP A 23 10.18 -1.70 5.75
CA ASP A 23 10.51 -0.86 6.89
C ASP A 23 9.25 -0.11 7.36
N PRO A 24 8.89 -0.20 8.65
CA PRO A 24 7.67 0.40 9.18
C PRO A 24 7.66 1.94 9.02
N THR A 25 8.81 2.59 9.02
CA THR A 25 8.96 4.02 8.76
C THR A 25 8.59 4.36 7.32
N ILE A 26 9.02 3.54 6.36
CA ILE A 26 8.66 3.71 4.95
C ILE A 26 7.17 3.51 4.73
N ALA A 27 6.58 2.47 5.37
CA ALA A 27 5.14 2.27 5.34
C ALA A 27 4.40 3.49 5.92
N LEU A 28 4.84 4.00 7.08
CA LEU A 28 4.26 5.17 7.71
C LEU A 28 4.32 6.41 6.80
N ILE A 29 5.48 6.70 6.22
CA ILE A 29 5.65 7.84 5.30
C ILE A 29 4.74 7.67 4.09
N MET A 30 4.67 6.47 3.50
CA MET A 30 3.79 6.19 2.35
C MET A 30 2.32 6.49 2.68
N PHE A 31 1.81 6.01 3.82
CA PHE A 31 0.43 6.26 4.22
C PHE A 31 0.18 7.71 4.65
N ALA A 32 1.16 8.36 5.29
CA ALA A 32 1.07 9.76 5.67
C ALA A 32 0.95 10.66 4.42
N PHE A 33 1.83 10.48 3.43
CA PHE A 33 1.78 11.23 2.17
C PHE A 33 0.51 10.95 1.38
N PHE A 34 -0.01 9.73 1.42
CA PHE A 34 -1.30 9.40 0.81
C PHE A 34 -2.43 10.25 1.39
N LEU A 35 -2.55 10.28 2.72
CA LEU A 35 -3.60 11.04 3.40
C LEU A 35 -3.40 12.55 3.22
N LEU A 36 -2.16 13.04 3.32
CA LEU A 36 -1.84 14.45 3.05
C LEU A 36 -2.18 14.84 1.61
N GLY A 37 -2.03 13.94 0.64
CA GLY A 37 -2.46 14.15 -0.75
C GLY A 37 -3.92 14.58 -0.87
N PHE A 38 -4.82 14.00 -0.07
CA PHE A 38 -6.24 14.34 -0.08
C PHE A 38 -6.57 15.66 0.63
N THR A 39 -5.66 16.22 1.42
CA THR A 39 -5.88 17.50 2.11
C THR A 39 -5.71 18.72 1.20
N GLY A 40 -5.15 18.54 0.00
CA GLY A 40 -4.83 19.64 -0.92
C GLY A 40 -3.56 20.41 -0.59
N ILE A 41 -2.80 20.00 0.46
CA ILE A 41 -1.55 20.66 0.86
C ILE A 41 -0.51 20.71 -0.27
N PHE A 42 -0.63 19.83 -1.26
CA PHE A 42 0.27 19.75 -2.40
C PHE A 42 -0.28 20.35 -3.69
N ASP A 43 -1.47 20.98 -3.68
CA ASP A 43 -2.11 21.49 -4.89
C ASP A 43 -1.27 22.57 -5.60
N GLY A 44 -0.42 23.29 -4.86
CA GLY A 44 0.56 24.24 -5.39
C GLY A 44 1.68 23.61 -6.25
N TYR A 45 1.84 22.28 -6.21
CA TYR A 45 2.84 21.53 -7.00
C TYR A 45 2.22 20.80 -8.20
N GLY A 46 0.92 20.98 -8.43
CA GLY A 46 0.16 20.35 -9.51
C GLY A 46 -0.90 19.36 -9.02
N THR A 47 -1.73 18.88 -9.94
CA THR A 47 -2.82 17.97 -9.63
C THR A 47 -2.30 16.57 -9.27
N ILE A 48 -2.46 16.18 -8.01
CA ILE A 48 -2.18 14.81 -7.59
C ILE A 48 -3.38 13.92 -7.88
N ALA A 49 -3.17 12.85 -8.65
CA ALA A 49 -4.18 11.83 -8.96
C ALA A 49 -4.46 10.90 -7.76
N ASN A 50 -4.91 11.48 -6.65
CA ASN A 50 -5.12 10.79 -5.36
C ASN A 50 -6.05 9.57 -5.48
N PHE A 51 -7.08 9.65 -6.33
CA PHE A 51 -7.97 8.51 -6.59
C PHE A 51 -7.28 7.36 -7.34
N CYS A 52 -6.35 7.66 -8.26
CA CYS A 52 -5.53 6.62 -8.89
C CYS A 52 -4.61 5.95 -7.87
N HIS A 53 -4.03 6.73 -6.95
CA HIS A 53 -3.24 6.18 -5.84
C HIS A 53 -4.09 5.30 -4.93
N ALA A 54 -5.33 5.72 -4.60
CA ALA A 54 -6.25 4.97 -3.77
C ALA A 54 -6.68 3.66 -4.42
N GLY A 55 -7.06 3.71 -5.70
CA GLY A 55 -7.40 2.52 -6.48
C GLY A 55 -6.24 1.53 -6.52
N GLY A 56 -5.03 2.01 -6.79
CA GLY A 56 -3.82 1.20 -6.72
C GLY A 56 -3.64 0.53 -5.35
N LEU A 57 -3.73 1.29 -4.26
CA LEU A 57 -3.57 0.78 -2.89
C LEU A 57 -4.57 -0.33 -2.56
N ILE A 58 -5.85 -0.12 -2.87
CA ILE A 58 -6.93 -1.08 -2.61
C ILE A 58 -6.67 -2.38 -3.38
N VAL A 59 -6.36 -2.28 -4.67
CA VAL A 59 -6.06 -3.44 -5.52
C VAL A 59 -4.84 -4.21 -4.98
N GLY A 60 -3.79 -3.49 -4.58
CA GLY A 60 -2.59 -4.07 -3.98
C GLY A 60 -2.88 -4.86 -2.70
N ILE A 61 -3.61 -4.26 -1.77
CA ILE A 61 -4.01 -4.91 -0.50
C ILE A 61 -4.88 -6.13 -0.78
N ALA A 62 -5.88 -6.00 -1.65
CA ALA A 62 -6.79 -7.10 -1.98
C ALA A 62 -6.03 -8.29 -2.59
N TRP A 63 -5.10 -8.03 -3.51
CA TRP A 63 -4.28 -9.06 -4.13
C TRP A 63 -3.33 -9.73 -3.13
N GLY A 64 -2.69 -8.93 -2.25
CA GLY A 64 -1.79 -9.46 -1.23
C GLY A 64 -2.53 -10.30 -0.18
N TYR A 65 -3.73 -9.89 0.20
CA TYR A 65 -4.62 -10.66 1.06
C TYR A 65 -5.02 -11.98 0.41
N ALA A 66 -5.49 -11.97 -0.83
CA ALA A 66 -5.87 -13.18 -1.56
C ALA A 66 -4.70 -14.16 -1.71
N SER A 67 -3.51 -13.65 -2.02
CA SER A 67 -2.27 -14.41 -2.10
C SER A 67 -1.91 -15.06 -0.76
N ALA A 68 -1.86 -14.29 0.33
CA ALA A 68 -1.59 -14.79 1.68
C ALA A 68 -2.61 -15.85 2.12
N TYR A 69 -3.90 -15.60 1.87
CA TYR A 69 -4.97 -16.52 2.22
C TYR A 69 -4.85 -17.86 1.48
N LYS A 70 -4.50 -17.84 0.19
CA LYS A 70 -4.28 -19.06 -0.58
C LYS A 70 -3.12 -19.88 -0.01
N TRP A 71 -2.01 -19.23 0.36
CA TRP A 71 -0.81 -19.91 0.86
C TRP A 71 -1.00 -20.46 2.28
N ASN A 72 -1.71 -19.75 3.15
CA ASN A 72 -1.97 -20.18 4.52
C ASN A 72 -3.01 -21.30 4.66
N ARG A 73 -3.77 -21.62 3.60
CA ARG A 73 -4.73 -22.74 3.58
C ARG A 73 -4.27 -23.91 2.70
N GLY A 74 -3.09 -23.81 2.08
CA GLY A 74 -2.48 -24.83 1.23
C GLY A 74 -1.63 -25.82 2.01
#